data_AF-A0A8C3SXN5-F1
#
_entry.id   AF-A0A8C3SXN5-F1
#
_cell.length_a   1.000
_cell.length_b   1.000
_cell.length_c   1.000
_cell.angle_alpha   90.00
_cell.angle_beta   90.00
_cell.angle_gamma   90.00
#
_symmetry.space_group_name_H-M   'P 1'
#
loop_
_entity.id
_entity.type
_entity.pdbx_description
1 polymer ?
#
loop_
_entity_poly.entity_id
_entity_poly.type
_entity_poly.pdbx_seq_one_letter_code
_entity_poly.pdbx_strand_id
1 'polypeptide(L)'
;MESGAGKHWTEEEVKALLSIWSEKNIRKQLHGTLRNKGIFIYIAKRLQELGVCRDWKQCRAKYKNLKYEFRTVKYAHNSGDATKTMKFFHDLDAILQYEPVTQLTEDNNGRCSATERQLNISTSTENTEGKRLISLLFLSLHKKTQ
;
A
#
# COMPACT_ATOMS: atom_id res chain seq x y z
N MET A 1 -11.53 13.98 26.56
CA MET A 1 -11.77 14.63 25.26
C MET A 1 -11.00 13.85 24.20
N GLU A 2 -11.61 12.82 23.63
CA GLU A 2 -11.04 12.12 22.47
C GLU A 2 -11.47 12.90 21.22
N SER A 3 -10.57 13.71 20.69
CA SER A 3 -10.77 14.41 19.42
C SER A 3 -11.06 13.40 18.32
N GLY A 4 -12.09 13.66 17.51
CA GLY A 4 -12.46 12.91 16.30
C GLY A 4 -11.41 12.92 15.18
N ALA A 5 -10.13 12.84 15.52
CA ALA A 5 -8.95 12.83 14.66
C ALA A 5 -8.78 11.47 13.93
N GLY A 6 -9.89 10.86 13.51
CA GLY A 6 -9.89 9.53 12.91
C GLY A 6 -10.15 9.52 11.41
N LYS A 7 -10.92 10.48 10.89
CA LYS A 7 -11.58 10.33 9.59
C LYS A 7 -11.01 11.22 8.47
N HIS A 8 -10.55 12.42 8.79
CA HIS A 8 -10.03 13.37 7.80
C HIS A 8 -8.54 13.58 8.04
N TRP A 9 -7.73 13.34 7.01
CA TRP A 9 -6.31 13.71 6.98
C TRP A 9 -6.20 15.07 6.33
N THR A 10 -5.57 16.04 6.99
CA THR A 10 -5.25 17.33 6.37
C THR A 10 -4.10 17.18 5.39
N GLU A 11 -3.89 18.19 4.56
CA GLU A 11 -2.79 18.20 3.61
C GLU A 11 -1.43 18.14 4.32
N GLU A 12 -1.28 18.90 5.40
CA GLU A 12 -0.06 18.99 6.21
C GLU A 12 0.27 17.63 6.84
N GLU A 13 -0.74 16.93 7.36
CA GLU A 13 -0.56 15.58 7.90
C GLU A 13 -0.13 14.58 6.82
N VAL A 14 -0.68 14.68 5.61
CA VAL A 14 -0.26 13.81 4.49
C VAL A 14 1.16 14.15 4.04
N LYS A 15 1.52 15.42 3.95
CA LYS A 15 2.90 15.84 3.63
C LYS A 15 3.89 15.35 4.67
N ALA A 16 3.55 15.42 5.96
CA ALA A 16 4.38 14.87 7.03
C ALA A 16 4.57 13.35 6.88
N LEU A 17 3.50 12.61 6.56
CA LEU A 17 3.57 11.17 6.32
C LEU A 17 4.44 10.85 5.10
N LEU A 18 4.28 11.57 3.98
CA LEU A 18 5.08 11.39 2.77
C LEU A 18 6.56 11.69 3.01
N SER A 19 6.86 12.74 3.79
CA SER A 19 8.21 13.09 4.18
C SER A 19 8.91 11.94 4.90
N ILE A 20 8.30 11.39 5.96
CA ILE A 20 8.84 10.23 6.71
C ILE A 20 8.94 9.00 5.79
N TRP A 21 7.92 8.76 4.96
CA TRP A 21 7.95 7.62 4.03
C TRP A 21 9.06 7.74 2.99
N SER A 22 9.43 8.95 2.54
CA SER A 22 10.50 9.16 1.57
C SER A 22 11.90 8.77 2.08
N GLU A 23 12.07 8.60 3.39
CA GLU A 23 13.33 8.15 4.00
C GLU A 23 13.75 6.77 3.46
N LYS A 24 15.04 6.61 3.10
CA LYS A 24 15.56 5.42 2.41
C LYS A 24 15.37 4.13 3.23
N ASN A 25 15.56 4.18 4.53
CA ASN A 25 15.37 3.04 5.45
C ASN A 25 13.90 2.62 5.56
N ILE A 26 12.96 3.58 5.52
CA ILE A 26 11.52 3.33 5.58
C ILE A 26 11.05 2.68 4.29
N ARG A 27 11.44 3.23 3.13
CA ARG A 27 11.14 2.64 1.82
C ARG A 27 11.63 1.20 1.73
N LYS A 28 12.90 0.95 2.07
CA LYS A 28 13.50 -0.38 2.03
C LYS A 28 12.76 -1.40 2.91
N GLN A 29 12.31 -0.99 4.09
CA GLN A 29 11.57 -1.88 5.01
C GLN A 29 10.11 -2.10 4.60
N LEU A 30 9.50 -1.13 3.92
CA LEU A 30 8.15 -1.27 3.38
C LEU A 30 8.11 -2.06 2.07
N HIS A 31 9.23 -2.11 1.33
CA HIS A 31 9.34 -2.91 0.12
C HIS A 31 9.30 -4.41 0.42
N GLY A 32 8.49 -5.16 -0.34
CA GLY A 32 8.39 -6.62 -0.29
C GLY A 32 7.92 -7.24 1.03
N THR A 33 7.71 -6.46 2.09
CA THR A 33 7.53 -6.99 3.46
C THR A 33 6.09 -6.89 3.93
N LEU A 34 5.47 -8.06 4.18
CA LEU A 34 4.13 -8.14 4.76
C LEU A 34 4.13 -7.85 6.27
N ARG A 35 5.23 -8.17 6.97
CA ARG A 35 5.41 -7.96 8.41
C ARG A 35 5.94 -6.55 8.70
N ASN A 36 5.15 -5.54 8.36
CA ASN A 36 5.51 -4.12 8.48
C ASN A 36 4.88 -3.40 9.68
N LYS A 37 4.42 -4.12 10.72
CA LYS A 37 3.83 -3.48 11.91
C LYS A 37 4.81 -2.53 12.61
N GLY A 38 6.05 -2.99 12.84
CA GLY A 38 7.07 -2.21 13.55
C GLY A 38 7.40 -0.89 12.85
N ILE A 39 7.46 -0.89 11.51
CA ILE A 39 7.74 0.32 10.74
C ILE A 39 6.59 1.33 10.81
N PHE A 40 5.32 0.89 10.84
CA PHE A 40 4.20 1.80 11.04
C PHE A 40 4.10 2.35 12.46
N ILE A 41 4.54 1.59 13.48
CA ILE A 41 4.68 2.12 14.85
C ILE A 41 5.75 3.22 14.88
N TYR A 42 6.89 2.98 14.23
CA TYR A 42 7.94 3.98 14.10
C TYR A 42 7.46 5.25 13.38
N ILE A 43 6.76 5.11 12.25
CA ILE A 43 6.17 6.23 11.50
C ILE A 43 5.18 7.02 12.37
N ALA A 44 4.30 6.34 13.12
CA ALA A 44 3.34 7.00 14.00
C ALA A 44 4.03 7.85 15.08
N LYS A 45 5.12 7.33 15.68
CA LYS A 45 5.93 8.09 16.65
C LYS A 45 6.56 9.34 16.02
N ARG A 46 7.14 9.19 14.82
CA ARG A 46 7.74 10.31 14.07
C ARG A 46 6.70 11.38 13.70
N LEU A 47 5.48 10.97 13.34
CA LEU A 47 4.39 11.91 13.09
C LEU A 47 4.01 12.67 14.36
N GLN A 48 3.96 12.00 15.51
CA GLN A 48 3.67 12.66 16.79
C GLN A 48 4.73 13.70 17.16
N GLU A 49 6.00 13.45 16.87
CA GLU A 49 7.10 14.43 17.04
C GLU A 49 6.89 15.69 16.17
N LEU A 50 6.16 15.56 15.05
CA LEU A 50 5.77 16.67 14.16
C LEU A 50 4.41 17.28 14.53
N GLY A 51 3.81 16.91 15.67
CA GLY A 51 2.50 17.39 16.11
C GLY A 51 1.30 16.68 15.47
N VAL A 52 1.54 15.61 14.70
CA VAL A 52 0.50 14.82 14.02
C VAL A 52 0.17 13.56 14.83
N CYS A 53 -0.92 13.62 15.59
CA CYS A 53 -1.35 12.52 16.45
C CYS A 53 -2.15 11.46 15.66
N ARG A 54 -1.46 10.46 15.10
CA ARG A 54 -2.08 9.33 14.37
C ARG A 54 -1.55 7.98 14.86
N ASP A 55 -2.43 7.00 15.03
CA ASP A 55 -2.08 5.62 15.35
C ASP A 55 -1.42 4.91 14.15
N TRP A 56 -0.61 3.89 14.40
CA TRP A 56 0.06 3.11 13.37
C TRP A 56 -0.93 2.45 12.40
N LYS A 57 -2.13 2.07 12.86
CA LYS A 57 -3.20 1.54 12.01
C LYS A 57 -3.69 2.58 11.00
N GLN A 58 -3.86 3.82 11.45
CA GLN A 58 -4.28 4.94 10.62
C GLN A 58 -3.20 5.28 9.59
N CYS A 59 -1.93 5.31 10.01
CA CYS A 59 -0.79 5.52 9.13
C CYS A 59 -0.74 4.45 8.03
N ARG A 60 -0.92 3.18 8.40
CA ARG A 60 -0.94 2.05 7.46
C ARG A 60 -2.11 2.13 6.48
N ALA A 61 -3.30 2.48 6.97
CA ALA A 61 -4.47 2.68 6.12
C ALA A 61 -4.25 3.81 5.11
N LYS A 62 -3.74 4.96 5.58
CA LYS A 62 -3.46 6.11 4.71
C LYS A 62 -2.39 5.81 3.66
N TYR A 63 -1.30 5.14 4.06
CA TYR A 63 -0.27 4.64 3.15
C TYR A 63 -0.86 3.77 2.03
N LYS A 64 -1.71 2.79 2.39
CA LYS A 64 -2.37 1.91 1.39
C LYS A 64 -3.25 2.70 0.44
N ASN A 65 -4.03 3.64 0.98
CA ASN A 65 -4.92 4.48 0.19
C ASN A 65 -4.14 5.36 -0.81
N LEU A 66 -3.06 6.01 -0.37
CA LEU A 66 -2.19 6.82 -1.24
C LEU A 66 -1.59 5.99 -2.38
N LYS A 67 -1.09 4.78 -2.09
CA LYS A 67 -0.60 3.88 -3.14
C LYS A 67 -1.69 3.48 -4.13
N TYR A 68 -2.90 3.23 -3.65
CA TYR A 68 -4.03 2.86 -4.50
C TYR A 68 -4.43 4.01 -5.43
N GLU A 69 -4.61 5.22 -4.89
CA GLU A 69 -4.93 6.41 -5.68
C GLU A 69 -3.86 6.68 -6.73
N PHE A 70 -2.58 6.60 -6.36
CA PHE A 70 -1.47 6.75 -7.29
C PHE A 70 -1.50 5.74 -8.44
N ARG A 71 -1.67 4.44 -8.12
CA ARG A 71 -1.76 3.41 -9.16
C ARG A 71 -2.96 3.62 -10.08
N THR A 72 -4.07 4.09 -9.52
CA THR A 72 -5.29 4.38 -10.30
C THR A 72 -5.06 5.53 -11.28
N VAL A 73 -4.44 6.62 -10.83
CA VAL A 73 -4.11 7.77 -11.70
C VAL A 73 -3.05 7.37 -12.74
N LYS A 74 -1.99 6.68 -12.33
CA LYS A 74 -0.91 6.23 -13.23
C LYS A 74 -1.43 5.29 -14.32
N TYR A 75 -2.35 4.39 -13.99
CA TYR A 75 -2.99 3.52 -14.98
C TYR A 75 -3.87 4.31 -15.96
N ALA A 76 -4.64 5.29 -15.48
CA ALA A 76 -5.46 6.14 -16.34
C ALA A 76 -4.60 6.94 -17.33
N HIS A 77 -3.52 7.57 -16.85
CA HIS A 77 -2.56 8.29 -17.70
C HIS A 77 -1.94 7.39 -18.77
N ASN A 78 -1.51 6.17 -18.40
CA ASN A 78 -0.96 5.20 -19.34
C ASN A 78 -1.99 4.71 -20.38
N SER A 79 -3.29 4.81 -20.05
CA SER A 79 -4.39 4.46 -20.95
C SER A 79 -4.86 5.65 -21.81
N GLY A 80 -4.19 6.81 -21.71
CA GLY A 80 -4.52 8.04 -22.45
C GLY A 80 -5.51 8.98 -21.75
N ASP A 81 -6.01 8.62 -20.57
CA ASP A 81 -6.90 9.49 -19.78
C ASP A 81 -6.09 10.37 -18.82
N ALA A 82 -5.66 11.54 -19.32
CA ALA A 82 -4.93 12.54 -18.54
C ALA A 82 -5.83 13.38 -17.60
N THR A 83 -7.17 13.21 -17.67
CA THR A 83 -8.09 14.03 -16.87
C THR A 83 -8.10 13.63 -15.40
N LYS A 84 -7.72 12.38 -15.09
CA LYS A 84 -7.58 11.93 -13.71
C LYS A 84 -6.31 12.52 -13.11
N THR A 85 -6.46 13.19 -11.98
CA THR A 85 -5.33 13.75 -11.24
C THR A 85 -5.44 13.41 -9.76
N MET A 86 -4.32 13.38 -9.06
CA MET A 86 -4.30 13.38 -7.60
C MET A 86 -3.29 14.40 -7.09
N LYS A 87 -3.58 14.97 -5.93
CA LYS A 87 -2.80 16.07 -5.35
C LYS A 87 -1.33 15.71 -5.11
N PHE A 88 -1.07 14.49 -4.63
CA PHE A 88 0.26 14.03 -4.23
C PHE A 88 0.92 13.13 -5.29
N PHE A 89 0.53 13.27 -6.57
CA PHE A 89 1.01 12.38 -7.62
C PHE A 89 2.53 12.42 -7.76
N HIS A 90 3.11 13.62 -7.87
CA HIS A 90 4.55 13.80 -8.07
C HIS A 90 5.37 13.36 -6.86
N ASP A 91 4.92 13.65 -5.64
CA ASP A 91 5.57 13.19 -4.42
C ASP A 91 5.62 11.66 -4.36
N LEU A 92 4.49 11.00 -4.68
CA LEU A 92 4.41 9.54 -4.70
C LEU A 92 5.21 8.93 -5.84
N ASP A 93 5.23 9.54 -7.02
CA ASP A 93 6.04 9.06 -8.14
C ASP A 93 7.52 9.13 -7.76
N ALA A 94 8.00 10.24 -7.19
CA ALA A 94 9.37 10.36 -6.71
C ALA A 94 9.72 9.36 -5.60
N ILE A 95 8.78 9.06 -4.69
CA ILE A 95 8.99 8.07 -3.62
C ILE A 95 9.07 6.64 -4.18
N LEU A 96 8.20 6.31 -5.15
CA LEU A 96 7.99 4.96 -5.69
C LEU A 96 8.86 4.62 -6.90
N GLN A 97 9.42 5.59 -7.63
CA GLN A 97 10.32 5.37 -8.76
C GLN A 97 11.63 4.65 -8.36
N TYR A 98 12.04 4.76 -7.09
CA TYR A 98 13.26 4.13 -6.58
C TYR A 98 13.06 2.70 -6.05
N GLU A 99 11.91 2.08 -6.33
CA GLU A 99 11.81 0.63 -6.13
C GLU A 99 12.71 -0.05 -7.15
N PRO A 100 13.77 -0.77 -6.74
CA PRO A 100 14.57 -1.52 -7.69
C PRO A 100 13.62 -2.48 -8.37
N VAL A 101 13.52 -2.34 -9.69
CA VAL A 101 12.81 -3.28 -10.55
C VAL A 101 13.48 -4.63 -10.33
N THR A 102 12.97 -5.45 -9.42
CA THR A 102 13.04 -6.89 -9.61
C THR A 102 12.24 -7.14 -10.86
N GLN A 103 12.95 -7.15 -11.99
CA GLN A 103 12.44 -7.56 -13.28
C GLN A 103 11.81 -8.93 -13.04
N LEU A 104 10.48 -8.98 -13.04
CA LEU A 104 9.81 -10.21 -13.41
C LEU A 104 10.03 -10.29 -14.91
N THR A 105 11.10 -10.99 -15.29
CA THR A 105 11.28 -11.42 -16.66
C THR A 105 10.09 -12.29 -17.04
N GLU A 106 9.61 -12.04 -18.25
CA GLU A 106 8.62 -12.84 -18.93
C GLU A 106 9.21 -14.22 -19.20
N ASP A 107 8.98 -15.18 -18.31
CA ASP A 107 9.42 -16.55 -18.50
C ASP A 107 8.19 -17.40 -18.89
N ASN A 108 7.93 -17.39 -20.20
CA ASN A 108 7.04 -18.30 -20.89
C ASN A 108 7.58 -19.74 -20.79
N ASN A 109 6.77 -20.63 -20.24
CA ASN A 109 6.79 -22.09 -20.40
C ASN A 109 8.09 -22.86 -20.09
N GLY A 110 8.01 -23.69 -19.04
CA GLY A 110 8.64 -25.01 -19.06
C GLY A 110 9.70 -25.25 -17.99
N ARG A 111 9.30 -25.99 -16.94
CA ARG A 111 9.84 -27.31 -16.57
C ARG A 111 10.00 -27.49 -15.06
N CYS A 112 9.30 -28.52 -14.60
CA CYS A 112 9.29 -29.07 -13.27
C CYS A 112 10.66 -29.68 -12.89
N SER A 113 11.11 -29.49 -11.65
CA SER A 113 11.82 -30.52 -10.88
C SER A 113 11.77 -30.21 -9.39
N ALA A 114 11.33 -31.21 -8.64
CA ALA A 114 11.13 -31.22 -7.21
C ALA A 114 12.45 -31.19 -6.44
N THR A 115 12.48 -30.52 -5.30
CA THR A 115 13.06 -31.10 -4.07
C THR A 115 12.27 -30.62 -2.87
N GLU A 116 11.59 -31.60 -2.30
CA GLU A 116 10.75 -31.59 -1.13
C GLU A 116 11.62 -31.50 0.13
N ARG A 117 11.38 -30.51 1.00
CA ARG A 117 11.62 -30.65 2.44
C ARG A 117 10.41 -30.10 3.18
N GLN A 118 9.55 -31.03 3.60
CA GLN A 118 8.45 -30.79 4.53
C GLN A 118 8.95 -30.15 5.81
N LEU A 119 8.26 -29.09 6.26
CA LEU A 119 7.91 -28.96 7.67
C LEU A 119 6.44 -28.56 7.76
N ASN A 120 5.68 -29.49 8.32
CA ASN A 120 4.27 -29.43 8.64
C ASN A 120 4.06 -28.64 9.94
N ILE A 121 3.32 -27.53 9.90
CA ILE A 121 2.65 -27.04 11.11
C ILE A 121 1.21 -26.75 10.74
N SER A 122 0.34 -27.64 11.19
CA SER A 122 -1.11 -27.54 11.16
C SER A 122 -1.54 -26.36 12.04
N THR A 123 -2.15 -25.35 11.45
CA THR A 123 -3.10 -24.47 12.17
C THR A 123 -4.34 -24.31 11.32
N SER A 124 -5.30 -25.17 11.59
CA SER A 124 -6.72 -24.94 11.38
C SER A 124 -7.14 -23.67 12.11
N THR A 125 -7.62 -22.67 11.37
CA THR A 125 -8.86 -21.91 11.64
C THR A 125 -9.09 -20.94 10.47
N GLU A 126 -10.06 -21.32 9.65
CA GLU A 126 -10.99 -20.47 8.92
C GLU A 126 -10.90 -18.96 9.18
N ASN A 127 -10.57 -18.16 8.16
CA ASN A 127 -10.98 -16.77 8.12
C ASN A 127 -11.33 -16.35 6.68
N THR A 128 -12.60 -16.58 6.35
CA THR A 128 -13.24 -16.43 5.04
C THR A 128 -13.62 -14.97 4.73
N GLU A 129 -12.79 -14.01 5.14
CA GLU A 129 -13.04 -12.57 4.90
C GLU A 129 -12.14 -11.97 3.80
N GLY A 130 -10.96 -12.55 3.57
CA GLY A 130 -10.01 -12.05 2.56
C GLY A 130 -10.45 -12.28 1.11
N LYS A 131 -11.31 -13.27 0.86
CA LYS A 131 -11.84 -13.56 -0.50
C LYS A 131 -13.07 -12.72 -0.85
N ARG A 132 -13.80 -12.19 0.15
CA ARG A 132 -15.00 -11.38 -0.08
C ARG A 132 -14.66 -9.99 -0.61
N LEU A 133 -13.55 -9.38 -0.16
CA LEU A 133 -13.13 -8.06 -0.63
C LEU A 133 -12.66 -8.06 -2.09
N ILE A 134 -12.00 -9.13 -2.54
CA ILE A 134 -11.59 -9.27 -3.95
C ILE A 134 -12.83 -9.53 -4.82
N SER A 135 -13.78 -10.36 -4.37
CA SER A 135 -15.02 -10.65 -5.10
C SER A 135 -15.97 -9.42 -5.20
N LEU A 136 -16.09 -8.63 -4.13
CA LEU A 136 -16.92 -7.41 -4.13
C LEU A 136 -16.38 -6.32 -5.07
N LEU A 137 -15.05 -6.26 -5.28
CA LEU A 137 -14.44 -5.32 -6.21
C LEU A 137 -14.69 -5.71 -7.68
N PHE A 138 -14.74 -7.02 -8.00
CA PHE A 138 -15.12 -7.48 -9.34
C PHE A 138 -16.61 -7.29 -9.64
N LEU A 139 -17.50 -7.56 -8.67
CA LEU A 139 -18.95 -7.37 -8.83
C LEU A 139 -19.36 -5.89 -8.95
N SER A 140 -18.67 -4.99 -8.25
CA SER A 140 -18.95 -3.55 -8.33
C SER A 140 -18.49 -2.94 -9.67
N LEU A 141 -17.43 -3.50 -10.26
CA LEU A 141 -16.93 -3.06 -11.57
C LEU A 141 -17.81 -3.55 -12.73
N HIS A 142 -18.41 -4.75 -12.63
CA HIS A 142 -19.24 -5.33 -13.69
C HIS A 142 -20.69 -4.78 -13.75
N LYS A 143 -21.22 -4.24 -12.63
CA LYS A 143 -22.56 -3.63 -12.58
C LYS A 143 -22.64 -2.20 -13.14
N LYS A 144 -21.51 -1.60 -13.54
CA LYS A 144 -21.45 -0.23 -14.06
C LYS A 144 -21.29 -0.18 -15.58
N THR A 145 -21.42 -1.32 -16.26
CA THR A 145 -21.23 -1.45 -17.71
C THR A 145 -22.36 -2.23 -18.40
N GLN A 146 -23.54 -2.26 -17.79
CA GLN A 146 -24.82 -2.55 -18.46
C GLN A 146 -25.91 -1.63 -17.92
#